data_AF-A0A348PN59-F1
#
_entry.id   AF-A0A348PN59-F1
#
_cell.length_a   1.000
_cell.length_b   1.000
_cell.length_c   1.000
_cell.angle_alpha   90.00
_cell.angle_beta   90.00
_cell.angle_gamma   90.00
#
_symmetry.space_group_name_H-M   'P 1'
#
loop_
_entity.id
_entity.type
_entity.pdbx_description
1 polymer ?
#
loop_
_entity_poly.entity_id
_entity_poly.type
_entity_poly.pdbx_seq_one_letter_code
_entity_poly.pdbx_strand_id
1 'polypeptide(L)' 'MNYSKTSEPSDIGSFYTQIGRLKRLYTSLTNDDLNYEERRKGELIQNLARKLGVSEKEIKGVMDKSIRTLG' A
#
# COMPACT_ATOMS: atom_id res chain seq x y z
N MET A 1 -4.54 -19.32 21.05
CA MET A 1 -4.35 -17.89 20.75
C MET A 1 -5.62 -17.37 20.09
N ASN A 2 -6.45 -16.66 20.87
CA ASN A 2 -7.73 -16.10 20.40
C ASN A 2 -7.48 -14.71 19.83
N TYR A 3 -7.58 -14.56 18.51
CA TYR A 3 -7.69 -13.23 17.90
C TYR A 3 -9.16 -12.83 17.91
N SER A 4 -9.53 -12.05 18.92
CA SER A 4 -10.83 -11.40 19.01
C SER A 4 -11.04 -10.54 17.77
N LYS A 5 -11.98 -10.99 16.94
CA LYS A 5 -12.45 -10.35 15.71
C LYS A 5 -13.28 -9.14 16.11
N THR A 6 -12.64 -8.02 16.44
CA THR A 6 -13.31 -6.73 16.64
C THR A 6 -13.70 -6.16 15.28
N SER A 7 -14.99 -5.86 15.17
CA SER A 7 -15.65 -5.23 14.04
C SER A 7 -14.97 -3.92 13.65
N GLU A 8 -14.16 -3.94 12.59
CA GLU A 8 -13.67 -2.73 11.91
C GLU A 8 -14.42 -2.61 10.57
N PRO A 9 -14.82 -1.39 10.16
CA PRO A 9 -15.59 -1.18 8.94
C PRO A 9 -14.82 -1.70 7.72
N SER A 10 -15.54 -2.47 6.92
CA SER A 10 -15.04 -3.49 6.00
C SER A 10 -14.40 -2.99 4.70
N ASP A 11 -14.24 -1.69 4.45
CA ASP A 11 -14.10 -1.22 3.05
C ASP A 11 -12.76 -0.60 2.64
N ILE A 12 -11.80 -0.40 3.55
CA ILE A 12 -10.45 0.05 3.16
C ILE A 12 -9.44 -0.66 4.06
N GLY A 13 -8.96 -1.82 3.62
CA GLY A 13 -8.05 -2.65 4.42
C GLY A 13 -6.91 -1.85 5.05
N SER A 14 -6.52 -2.24 6.28
CA SER A 14 -5.45 -1.64 7.09
C SER A 14 -4.26 -1.18 6.25
N PHE A 15 -3.63 -0.06 6.61
CA PHE A 15 -2.46 0.50 5.94
C PHE A 15 -1.38 -0.57 5.62
N TYR A 16 -1.15 -1.53 6.51
CA TYR A 16 -0.27 -2.68 6.27
C TYR A 16 -0.70 -3.58 5.10
N THR A 17 -2.01 -3.75 4.91
CA THR A 17 -2.56 -4.47 3.74
C THR A 17 -2.30 -3.69 2.45
N GLN A 18 -2.40 -2.35 2.48
CA GLN A 18 -2.12 -1.48 1.34
C GLN A 18 -0.63 -1.55 0.96
N ILE A 19 0.26 -1.46 1.96
CA ILE A 19 1.70 -1.68 1.79
C ILE A 19 1.99 -3.07 1.22
N GLY A 20 1.34 -4.11 1.75
CA GLY A 20 1.51 -5.47 1.25
C GLY A 20 1.10 -5.64 -0.22
N ARG A 21 0.12 -4.86 -0.71
CA ARG A 21 -0.23 -4.82 -2.15
C ARG A 21 0.89 -4.22 -2.97
N LEU A 22 1.46 -3.10 -2.52
CA LEU A 22 2.60 -2.46 -3.18
C LEU A 22 3.80 -3.41 -3.29
N LYS A 23 4.15 -4.12 -2.20
CA LYS A 23 5.25 -5.10 -2.21
C LYS A 23 5.03 -6.27 -3.19
N ARG A 24 3.79 -6.74 -3.30
CA ARG A 24 3.44 -7.84 -4.22
C ARG A 24 3.51 -7.42 -5.69
N LEU A 25 3.07 -6.19 -5.99
CA LEU A 25 3.04 -5.68 -7.35
C LEU A 25 4.42 -5.18 -7.81
N TYR A 26 5.13 -4.48 -6.94
CA TYR A 26 6.44 -3.90 -7.21
C TYR A 26 7.50 -4.69 -6.45
N THR A 27 7.99 -5.77 -7.06
CA THR A 27 9.00 -6.67 -6.46
C THR A 27 10.34 -5.98 -6.18
N SER A 28 10.59 -4.82 -6.80
CA SER A 28 11.74 -3.95 -6.54
C SER A 28 11.66 -3.16 -5.24
N LEU A 29 10.50 -3.12 -4.58
CA LEU A 29 10.33 -2.44 -3.30
C LEU A 29 10.85 -3.31 -2.15
N THR A 30 11.74 -2.71 -1.37
CA THR A 30 12.26 -3.31 -0.15
C THR A 30 11.35 -3.01 1.04
N ASN A 31 11.60 -3.67 2.17
CA ASN A 31 10.89 -3.33 3.40
C ASN A 31 11.20 -1.90 3.83
N ASP A 32 12.41 -1.39 3.59
CA ASP A 32 12.79 -0.01 3.92
C ASP A 32 12.01 1.02 3.11
N ASP A 33 11.76 0.75 1.81
CA ASP A 33 10.93 1.61 0.96
C ASP A 33 9.47 1.71 1.46
N LEU A 34 9.04 0.71 2.24
CA LEU A 34 7.68 0.55 2.74
C LEU A 34 7.56 0.82 4.24
N ASN A 35 8.66 1.16 4.91
CA ASN A 35 8.72 1.38 6.36
C ASN A 35 8.26 2.79 6.71
N TYR A 36 6.95 3.03 6.60
CA TYR A 36 6.32 4.29 6.91
C TYR A 36 5.20 4.10 7.93
N GLU A 37 4.89 5.17 8.66
CA GLU A 37 3.68 5.24 9.48
C GLU A 37 2.51 5.75 8.62
N GLU A 38 1.27 5.42 9.00
CA GLU A 38 0.07 5.83 8.26
C GLU A 38 -0.03 7.35 8.07
N ARG A 39 0.37 8.13 9.09
CA ARG A 39 0.44 9.60 9.03
C ARG A 39 1.39 10.14 7.95
N ARG A 40 2.34 9.31 7.49
CA ARG A 40 3.31 9.62 6.43
C ARG A 40 2.95 8.98 5.08
N LYS A 41 1.70 8.52 4.90
CA LYS A 41 1.21 7.92 3.64
C LYS A 41 1.47 8.82 2.43
N GLY A 42 1.34 10.14 2.56
CA GLY A 42 1.63 11.07 1.46
C GLY A 42 3.09 11.03 0.99
N GLU A 43 4.03 11.02 1.93
CA GLU A 43 5.47 10.93 1.64
C GLU A 43 5.84 9.58 1.03
N LEU A 44 5.27 8.49 1.56
CA LEU A 44 5.41 7.15 0.98
C LEU A 44 5.00 7.17 -0.50
N ILE A 45 3.81 7.70 -0.81
CA ILE A 45 3.29 7.74 -2.18
C ILE A 45 4.21 8.52 -3.12
N GLN A 46 4.68 9.69 -2.70
CA GLN A 46 5.60 10.53 -3.50
C GLN A 46 6.96 9.85 -3.72
N ASN A 47 7.50 9.19 -2.69
CA ASN A 47 8.77 8.48 -2.79
C ASN A 47 8.69 7.27 -3.71
N LEU A 48 7.61 6.48 -3.58
CA LEU A 48 7.37 5.33 -4.44
C LEU A 48 7.13 5.73 -5.90
N ALA A 49 6.34 6.78 -6.13
CA ALA A 49 6.11 7.33 -7.47
C ALA A 49 7.43 7.71 -8.16
N ARG A 50 8.32 8.43 -7.44
CA ARG A 50 9.64 8.81 -7.94
C ARG A 50 10.56 7.61 -8.18
N LYS A 51 10.60 6.65 -7.25
CA LYS A 51 11.47 5.46 -7.34
C LYS A 51 11.06 4.53 -8.49
N LEU A 52 9.76 4.34 -8.69
CA LEU A 52 9.22 3.43 -9.70
C LEU A 52 9.02 4.12 -11.06
N GLY A 53 9.12 5.44 -11.13
CA GLY A 53 8.89 6.21 -12.35
C GLY A 53 7.41 6.23 -12.77
N VAL A 54 6.49 6.11 -11.81
CA VAL A 54 5.04 6.05 -12.05
C VAL A 54 4.34 7.25 -11.40
N SER A 55 3.05 7.43 -11.72
CA SER A 55 2.26 8.51 -11.14
C SER A 55 1.84 8.19 -9.69
N GLU A 56 1.74 9.20 -8.84
CA GLU A 56 1.17 9.05 -7.49
C GLU A 56 -0.25 8.44 -7.50
N LYS A 57 -1.04 8.75 -8.53
CA LYS A 57 -2.37 8.18 -8.76
C LYS A 57 -2.32 6.66 -8.93
N GLU A 58 -1.27 6.14 -9.56
CA GLU A 58 -1.09 4.70 -9.72
C GLU A 58 -0.81 4.04 -8.39
N ILE A 59 0.14 4.60 -7.61
CA ILE A 59 0.45 4.11 -6.26
C ILE A 59 -0.80 4.10 -5.38
N LYS A 60 -1.58 5.20 -5.38
CA LYS A 60 -2.87 5.28 -4.67
C LYS A 60 -3.85 4.22 -5.16
N GLY A 61 -3.98 4.05 -6.47
CA GLY A 61 -4.86 3.03 -7.05
C GLY A 61 -4.50 1.60 -6.66
N VAL A 62 -3.22 1.28 -6.52
CA VAL A 62 -2.74 -0.03 -6.02
C VAL A 62 -3.05 -0.19 -4.54
N MET A 63 -2.83 0.86 -3.73
CA MET A 63 -3.16 0.87 -2.31
C MET A 63 -4.66 0.66 -2.09
N ASP A 64 -5.50 1.38 -2.83
CA ASP A 64 -6.96 1.37 -2.70
C ASP A 64 -7.62 0.19 -3.43
N LYS A 65 -6.82 -0.70 -4.05
CA LYS A 65 -7.29 -1.87 -4.83
C LYS A 65 -8.16 -1.47 -6.05
N SER A 66 -8.16 -0.20 -6.43
CA SER A 66 -8.86 0.31 -7.62
C SER A 66 -8.13 -0.02 -8.91
N ILE A 67 -6.82 -0.29 -8.82
CA ILE A 67 -6.03 -0.84 -9.92
C ILE A 67 -5.91 -2.34 -9.71
N ARG A 68 -6.72 -3.10 -10.45
CA ARG A 68 -6.47 -4.52 -10.71
C ARG A 68 -5.58 -4.59 -11.94
N THR A 69 -4.28 -4.78 -11.76
CA THR A 69 -3.47 -5.29 -12.87
C THR A 69 -3.98 -6.70 -13.17
N LEU A 70 -4.63 -6.83 -14.33
CA LEU A 70 -4.88 -8.10 -14.99
C LEU A 70 -3.52 -8.74 -15.29
N GLY A 71 -3.33 -9.98 -14.85
CA GLY A 71 -2.09 -10.75 -14.98
C GLY A 71 -2.10 -11.90 -14.00
#